data_AF-A0A7J6G5Q3-F1
#
_entry.id   AF-A0A7J6G5Q3-F1
#
_cell.length_a   1.000
_cell.length_b   1.000
_cell.length_c   1.000
_cell.angle_alpha   90.00
_cell.angle_beta   90.00
_cell.angle_gamma   90.00
#
_symmetry.space_group_name_H-M   'P 1'
#
loop_
_entity.id
_entity.type
_entity.pdbx_description
1 polymer ?
#
loop_
_entity_poly.entity_id
_entity_poly.type
_entity_poly.pdbx_seq_one_letter_code
_entity_poly.pdbx_strand_id
1 'polypeptide(L)' 'MIKANPWNSLLLSNYAKYLKDVRGDFMKAEEYCGRAILSNPNDGDVLSMYGDLIWQGHKDASRAETYFDQAVKASPND' A
#
# COMPACT_ATOMS: atom_id res chain seq x y z
N MET A 1 -7.86 13.93 10.84
CA MET A 1 -8.49 12.67 10.37
C MET A 1 -7.69 11.43 10.74
N ILE A 2 -6.46 11.22 10.25
CA ILE A 2 -5.68 10.00 10.60
C ILE A 2 -5.42 9.88 12.11
N LYS A 3 -5.07 10.97 12.80
CA LYS A 3 -4.90 10.97 14.26
C LYS A 3 -6.15 10.56 15.05
N ALA A 4 -7.34 10.76 14.47
CA ALA A 4 -8.61 10.41 15.12
C ALA A 4 -8.99 8.94 14.87
N ASN A 5 -8.55 8.36 13.74
CA ASN A 5 -8.81 6.98 13.35
C ASN A 5 -7.53 6.34 12.79
N PRO A 6 -6.55 6.02 13.66
CA PRO A 6 -5.20 5.62 13.22
C PRO A 6 -5.15 4.25 12.53
N TRP A 7 -6.21 3.45 12.64
CA TRP A 7 -6.32 2.09 12.10
C TRP A 7 -7.35 1.96 10.98
N ASN A 8 -7.88 3.07 10.48
CA ASN A 8 -8.82 3.01 9.37
C ASN A 8 -8.05 2.80 8.06
N SER A 9 -8.08 1.57 7.53
CA SER A 9 -7.36 1.18 6.31
C SER A 9 -7.61 2.16 5.15
N LEU A 10 -8.87 2.52 4.91
CA LEU A 10 -9.25 3.43 3.82
C LEU A 10 -8.63 4.82 3.96
N LEU A 11 -8.55 5.38 5.18
CA LEU A 11 -7.90 6.67 5.39
C LEU A 11 -6.37 6.57 5.22
N LEU A 12 -5.77 5.47 5.67
CA LEU A 12 -4.34 5.22 5.55
C LEU A 12 -3.93 5.03 4.08
N SER A 13 -4.66 4.22 3.32
CA SER A 13 -4.40 3.95 1.91
C SER A 13 -4.58 5.18 1.03
N ASN A 14 -5.64 5.96 1.26
CA ASN A 14 -5.85 7.23 0.55
C ASN A 14 -4.72 8.24 0.81
N TYR A 15 -4.22 8.29 2.05
CA TYR A 15 -3.10 9.17 2.37
C TYR A 15 -1.78 8.66 1.79
N ALA A 16 -1.54 7.35 1.79
CA ALA A 16 -0.41 6.73 1.12
C ALA A 16 -0.40 7.05 -0.39
N LYS A 17 -1.56 6.94 -1.05
CA LYS A 17 -1.73 7.31 -2.46
C LYS A 17 -1.41 8.79 -2.71
N TYR A 18 -1.92 9.69 -1.88
CA TYR A 18 -1.59 11.11 -1.97
C TYR A 18 -0.08 11.37 -1.81
N LEU A 19 0.58 10.70 -0.85
CA LEU A 19 2.02 10.84 -0.63
C LEU A 19 2.81 10.36 -1.85
N LYS A 20 2.42 9.23 -2.45
CA LYS A 20 3.03 8.69 -3.66
C LYS A 20 2.81 9.60 -4.87
N ASP A 21 1.55 9.84 -5.23
CA ASP A 21 1.18 10.42 -6.53
C ASP A 21 1.35 11.94 -6.56
N VAL A 22 1.15 12.62 -5.42
CA VAL A 22 1.18 14.10 -5.35
C VAL A 22 2.46 14.62 -4.71
N ARG A 23 2.96 13.97 -3.67
CA ARG A 23 4.14 14.44 -2.92
C ARG A 23 5.44 13.78 -3.37
N GLY A 24 5.39 12.64 -4.06
CA GLY A 24 6.56 11.84 -4.39
C GLY A 24 7.30 11.29 -3.15
N ASP A 25 6.65 11.27 -1.99
CA ASP A 25 7.24 10.82 -0.73
C ASP A 25 7.02 9.30 -0.58
N PHE A 26 7.81 8.53 -1.31
CA PHE A 26 7.66 7.08 -1.38
C PHE A 26 7.94 6.38 -0.05
N MET A 27 8.89 6.88 0.74
CA MET A 27 9.20 6.31 2.06
C MET A 27 7.99 6.42 3.00
N LYS A 28 7.35 7.59 3.04
CA LYS A 28 6.17 7.77 3.87
C LYS A 28 4.95 7.07 3.28
N ALA A 29 4.80 7.03 1.96
CA ALA A 29 3.74 6.25 1.33
C ALA A 29 3.84 4.76 1.70
N GLU A 30 5.06 4.19 1.70
CA GLU A 30 5.31 2.81 2.12
C GLU A 30 4.90 2.60 3.59
N GLU A 31 5.28 3.49 4.50
CA GLU A 31 4.87 3.43 5.92
C GLU A 31 3.34 3.37 6.08
N TYR A 32 2.60 4.25 5.39
CA TYR A 32 1.14 4.30 5.50
C TYR A 32 0.44 3.13 4.79
N CYS A 33 0.95 2.67 3.65
CA CYS A 33 0.45 1.43 3.03
C CYS A 33 0.69 0.22 3.93
N GLY A 34 1.87 0.09 4.55
CA GLY A 34 2.13 -1.01 5.49
C GLY A 34 1.15 -1.03 6.67
N ARG A 35 0.81 0.15 7.21
CA ARG A 35 -0.24 0.27 8.26
C ARG A 35 -1.64 -0.09 7.75
N ALA A 36 -1.96 0.28 6.50
CA ALA A 36 -3.22 -0.08 5.88
C ALA A 36 -3.34 -1.60 5.71
N ILE A 37 -2.27 -2.28 5.25
CA ILE A 37 -2.20 -3.76 5.16
C ILE A 37 -2.39 -4.40 6.53
N LEU A 38 -1.74 -3.89 7.58
CA LEU A 38 -1.95 -4.41 8.95
C LEU A 38 -3.39 -4.26 9.43
N SER A 39 -4.10 -3.24 8.94
CA SER A 39 -5.50 -2.96 9.31
C SER A 39 -6.50 -3.75 8.46
N ASN A 40 -6.20 -3.99 7.17
CA ASN A 40 -6.96 -4.82 6.25
C ASN A 40 -6.01 -5.60 5.32
N PRO A 41 -5.64 -6.84 5.67
CA PRO A 41 -4.62 -7.58 4.94
C PRO A 41 -5.06 -8.10 3.57
N ASN A 42 -6.37 -8.13 3.28
CA ASN A 42 -6.93 -8.62 2.02
C ASN A 42 -7.40 -7.47 1.10
N ASP A 43 -6.79 -6.29 1.24
CA ASP A 43 -7.09 -5.14 0.39
C ASP A 43 -6.19 -5.16 -0.86
N GLY A 44 -6.74 -5.64 -1.99
CA GLY A 44 -5.99 -5.82 -3.23
C GLY A 44 -5.32 -4.53 -3.74
N ASP A 45 -6.01 -3.40 -3.62
CA ASP A 45 -5.48 -2.09 -4.04
C ASP A 45 -4.28 -1.68 -3.20
N VAL A 46 -4.34 -1.88 -1.89
CA VAL A 46 -3.25 -1.51 -0.97
C VAL A 46 -2.06 -2.43 -1.17
N LEU A 47 -2.29 -3.74 -1.36
CA LEU A 47 -1.24 -4.71 -1.65
C LEU A 47 -0.51 -4.37 -2.95
N SER A 48 -1.26 -4.07 -4.02
CA SER A 48 -0.69 -3.65 -5.31
C SER A 48 0.11 -2.35 -5.18
N MET A 49 -0.42 -1.35 -4.48
CA MET A 49 0.29 -0.09 -4.23
C MET A 49 1.58 -0.31 -3.44
N TYR A 50 1.58 -1.20 -2.44
CA TYR A 50 2.77 -1.53 -1.67
C TYR A 50 3.82 -2.26 -2.53
N GLY A 51 3.41 -3.20 -3.38
CA GLY A 51 4.30 -3.85 -4.34
C GLY A 51 5.01 -2.86 -5.26
N ASP A 52 4.26 -1.88 -5.79
CA ASP A 52 4.82 -0.81 -6.62
C ASP A 52 5.81 0.09 -5.83
N LEU A 53 5.48 0.44 -4.58
CA LEU A 53 6.40 1.21 -3.72
C LEU A 53 7.71 0.46 -3.44
N ILE A 54 7.64 -0.86 -3.21
CA ILE A 54 8.83 -1.72 -3.05
C ILE A 54 9.68 -1.71 -4.32
N TRP A 55 9.06 -1.86 -5.49
CA TRP A 55 9.76 -1.81 -6.76
C TRP A 55 10.40 -0.44 -7.03
N GLN A 56 9.67 0.64 -6.75
CA GLN A 56 10.15 2.00 -7.00
C GLN A 56 11.29 2.39 -6.05
N GLY A 57 11.13 2.17 -4.75
CA GLY A 57 12.07 2.60 -3.71
C GLY A 57 13.27 1.68 -3.53
N HIS A 58 13.06 0.36 -3.62
CA HIS A 58 14.09 -0.64 -3.25
C HIS A 58 14.60 -1.44 -4.44
N LYS A 59 13.90 -1.42 -5.59
CA LYS A 59 14.20 -2.26 -6.77
C LYS A 59 14.23 -3.76 -6.47
N ASP A 60 13.52 -4.16 -5.41
CA ASP A 60 13.39 -5.57 -5.02
C ASP A 60 12.21 -6.19 -5.75
N ALA A 61 12.49 -6.79 -6.91
CA ALA A 61 11.48 -7.42 -7.75
C ALA A 61 10.78 -8.59 -7.06
N SER A 62 11.52 -9.39 -6.29
CA SER A 62 10.96 -10.60 -5.64
C SER A 62 9.97 -10.23 -4.54
N ARG A 63 10.29 -9.22 -3.72
CA ARG A 63 9.34 -8.71 -2.73
C ARG A 63 8.14 -8.04 -3.39
N ALA A 64 8.36 -7.24 -4.45
CA ALA A 64 7.26 -6.59 -5.16
C ALA A 64 6.29 -7.62 -5.77
N GLU A 65 6.81 -8.65 -6.46
CA GLU A 65 6.03 -9.75 -7.02
C GLU A 65 5.18 -10.46 -5.97
N THR A 66 5.74 -10.72 -4.78
CA THR A 66 4.99 -11.33 -3.67
C THR A 66 3.74 -10.52 -3.30
N TYR A 67 3.83 -9.19 -3.27
CA TYR A 67 2.69 -8.34 -2.96
C TYR A 67 1.69 -8.23 -4.11
N PHE A 68 2.14 -8.26 -5.36
CA PHE A 68 1.24 -8.33 -6.52
C PHE A 68 0.47 -9.65 -6.57
N ASP A 69 1.12 -10.78 -6.27
CA ASP A 69 0.46 -12.08 -6.15
C ASP A 69 -0.60 -12.09 -5.05
N GLN A 70 -0.31 -11.44 -3.92
CA GLN A 70 -1.30 -11.28 -2.84
C GLN A 70 -2.47 -10.41 -3.29
N ALA A 71 -2.22 -9.33 -4.04
CA ALA A 71 -3.26 -8.45 -4.56
C ALA A 71 -4.23 -9.21 -5.50
N VAL A 72 -3.70 -10.00 -6.44
CA VAL A 72 -4.50 -10.83 -7.35
C VAL A 72 -5.33 -11.87 -6.59
N LYS A 73 -4.76 -12.48 -5.55
CA LYS A 73 -5.50 -13.43 -4.70
C LYS A 73 -6.61 -12.77 -3.88
N ALA A 74 -6.39 -11.53 -3.44
CA ALA A 74 -7.34 -10.77 -2.64
C ALA A 74 -8.54 -10.27 -3.47
N SER A 75 -8.27 -9.83 -4.71
CA SER A 75 -9.29 -9.31 -5.64
C SER A 75 -9.13 -9.95 -7.02
N PRO A 76 -9.50 -11.23 -7.21
CA PRO A 76 -9.27 -11.96 -8.47
C PRO A 76 -10.15 -11.51 -9.64
N ASN A 77 -11.15 -10.65 -9.38
CA ASN A 77 -12.15 -10.20 -10.35
C ASN A 77 -12.08 -8.68 -10.62
N ASP A 78 -11.07 -7.99 -10.09
CA ASP A 78 -10.81 -6.56 -10.33
C ASP A 78 -9.89 -6.37 -11.55
#